data_AF-A0A1F9BAJ0-F1
#
_entry.id   AF-A0A1F9BAJ0-F1
#
_cell.length_a   1.000
_cell.length_b   1.000
_cell.length_c   1.000
_cell.angle_alpha   90.00
_cell.angle_beta   90.00
_cell.angle_gamma   90.00
#
_symmetry.space_group_name_H-M   'P 1'
#
loop_
_entity.id
_entity.type
_entity.pdbx_description
1 polymer ?
#
loop_
_entity_poly.entity_id
_entity_poly.type
_entity_poly.pdbx_seq_one_letter_code
_entity_poly.pdbx_strand_id
1 'polypeptide(L)'
;MLCQTVKADLDCAFMSKNGCGFFGGSCQTIIDKCETCNKIIEYQSGKYCSVYPNPNSKWLNGRCPTATHIKLELNETTQKVNPLKASKRSSKKG
;
A
#
# COMPACT_ATOMS: atom_id res chain seq x y z
N MET A 1 -17.86 -0.20 9.87
CA MET A 1 -18.00 -0.19 11.35
C MET A 1 -17.01 0.81 11.88
N LEU A 2 -17.42 1.72 12.75
CA LEU A 2 -16.57 2.81 13.23
C LEU A 2 -15.48 2.27 14.16
N CYS A 3 -14.25 2.76 14.00
CA CYS A 3 -13.17 2.46 14.92
C CYS A 3 -13.45 3.15 16.27
N GLN A 4 -13.30 2.41 17.37
CA GLN A 4 -13.45 2.90 18.75
C GLN A 4 -12.12 2.99 19.50
N THR A 5 -10.98 2.70 18.85
CA THR A 5 -9.67 2.64 19.50
C THR A 5 -8.86 3.92 19.28
N VAL A 6 -8.21 4.05 18.12
CA VAL A 6 -7.28 5.15 17.85
C VAL A 6 -7.80 6.19 16.87
N LYS A 7 -8.76 5.80 16.00
CA LYS A 7 -9.41 6.69 15.02
C LYS A 7 -10.91 6.67 15.27
N ALA A 8 -11.32 7.24 16.41
CA ALA A 8 -12.74 7.34 16.78
C ALA A 8 -13.56 7.88 15.59
N ASP A 9 -14.70 7.25 15.30
CA ASP A 9 -15.62 7.64 14.22
C ASP A 9 -15.09 7.51 12.78
N LEU A 10 -13.95 6.86 12.56
CA LEU A 10 -13.51 6.50 11.21
C LEU A 10 -14.06 5.12 10.82
N ASP A 11 -14.61 4.99 9.61
CA ASP A 11 -15.00 3.67 9.11
C ASP A 11 -13.78 2.76 8.97
N CYS A 12 -13.81 1.64 9.69
CA CYS A 12 -12.70 0.72 9.82
C CYS A 12 -13.16 -0.70 9.50
N ALA A 13 -12.66 -1.23 8.40
CA ALA A 13 -12.92 -2.61 7.97
C ALA A 13 -12.38 -3.67 8.95
N PHE A 14 -11.43 -3.30 9.81
CA PHE A 14 -10.84 -4.19 10.82
C PHE A 14 -11.58 -4.16 12.16
N MET A 15 -12.52 -3.24 12.35
CA MET A 15 -13.27 -3.15 13.59
C MET A 15 -14.46 -4.11 13.54
N SER A 16 -14.57 -4.95 14.57
CA SER A 16 -15.64 -5.93 14.75
C SER A 16 -16.31 -5.75 16.11
N LYS A 17 -17.39 -6.50 16.37
CA LYS A 17 -18.03 -6.55 17.69
C LYS A 17 -17.08 -7.02 18.81
N ASN A 18 -16.07 -7.82 18.47
CA ASN A 18 -15.07 -8.33 19.41
C ASN A 18 -13.86 -7.40 19.55
N GLY A 19 -13.93 -6.19 18.97
CA GLY A 19 -12.84 -5.22 18.94
C GLY A 19 -12.07 -5.22 17.61
N CYS A 20 -10.89 -4.62 17.64
CA CYS A 20 -10.04 -4.48 16.46
C CYS A 20 -9.37 -5.82 16.13
N GLY A 21 -9.70 -6.40 14.99
CA GLY A 21 -9.09 -7.65 14.50
C GLY A 21 -7.66 -7.50 13.99
N PHE A 22 -7.06 -6.32 14.16
CA PHE A 22 -5.66 -6.11 13.82
C PHE A 22 -4.75 -6.73 14.89
N PHE A 23 -3.59 -7.25 14.47
CA PHE A 23 -2.61 -7.86 15.36
C PHE A 23 -2.08 -6.83 16.37
N GLY A 24 -2.44 -7.00 17.65
CA GLY A 24 -2.16 -6.03 18.72
C GLY A 24 -3.33 -5.12 19.10
N GLY A 25 -4.52 -5.33 18.54
CA GLY A 25 -5.78 -4.71 19.01
C GLY A 25 -5.94 -3.21 18.74
N SER A 26 -4.99 -2.56 18.05
CA SER A 26 -5.04 -1.12 17.75
C SER A 26 -4.17 -0.75 16.55
N CYS A 27 -4.46 0.36 15.86
CA CYS A 27 -3.59 0.82 14.78
C CYS A 27 -2.34 1.49 15.35
N GLN A 28 -1.21 1.31 14.67
CA GLN A 28 0.06 1.97 14.99
C GLN A 28 0.19 3.30 14.26
N THR A 29 0.91 4.22 14.89
CA THR A 29 1.22 5.54 14.32
C THR A 29 2.10 5.44 13.08
N ILE A 30 2.14 6.51 12.29
CA ILE A 30 3.04 6.61 11.14
C ILE A 30 4.51 6.59 11.58
N ILE A 31 5.39 6.19 10.65
CA ILE A 31 6.85 6.27 10.79
C ILE A 31 7.37 7.48 10.00
N ASP A 32 8.61 7.93 10.22
CA ASP A 32 9.24 9.05 9.49
C ASP A 32 9.11 8.94 7.97
N LYS A 33 9.25 7.72 7.43
CA LYS A 33 9.13 7.47 5.99
C LYS A 33 7.74 7.77 5.43
N CYS A 34 6.71 7.81 6.27
CA CYS A 34 5.35 8.09 5.87
C CYS A 34 5.01 9.59 5.89
N GLU A 35 5.81 10.47 6.50
CA GLU A 35 5.44 11.88 6.75
C GLU A 35 5.01 12.67 5.51
N THR A 36 5.50 12.28 4.33
CA THR A 36 5.19 12.91 3.05
C THR A 36 4.07 12.19 2.26
N CYS A 37 3.44 11.17 2.83
CA CYS A 37 2.28 10.51 2.22
C CYS A 37 1.00 11.35 2.36
N ASN A 38 0.23 11.47 1.27
CA ASN A 38 -1.10 12.10 1.29
C ASN A 38 -2.17 11.30 2.05
N LYS A 39 -1.81 10.11 2.55
CA LYS A 39 -2.73 9.17 3.22
C LYS A 39 -2.56 9.18 4.74
N ILE A 40 -1.93 10.20 5.29
CA ILE A 40 -1.81 10.41 6.73
C ILE A 40 -3.07 11.11 7.21
N ILE A 41 -3.63 10.63 8.32
CA ILE A 41 -4.71 11.29 9.04
C ILE A 41 -4.21 11.56 10.45
N GLU A 42 -4.37 12.80 10.90
CA GLU A 42 -4.08 13.21 12.27
C GLU A 42 -5.34 13.10 13.12
N TYR A 43 -5.20 12.49 14.29
CA TYR A 43 -6.23 12.32 15.30
C TYR A 43 -5.68 12.73 16.67
N GLN A 44 -6.55 12.84 17.68
CA GLN A 44 -6.13 13.16 19.05
C GLN A 44 -5.04 12.22 19.59
N SER A 45 -5.07 10.95 19.19
CA SER A 45 -4.08 9.94 19.61
C SER A 45 -2.74 10.02 18.85
N GLY A 46 -2.66 10.83 17.78
CA GLY A 46 -1.47 10.98 16.93
C GLY A 46 -1.76 10.86 15.44
N LYS A 47 -0.71 10.69 14.64
CA LYS A 47 -0.79 10.55 13.18
C LYS A 47 -0.83 9.08 12.76
N TYR A 48 -1.79 8.72 11.91
CA TYR A 48 -2.02 7.35 11.44
C TYR A 48 -2.14 7.27 9.92
N CYS A 49 -1.92 6.09 9.36
CA CYS A 49 -2.21 5.84 7.94
C CYS A 49 -3.72 5.55 7.74
N SER A 50 -4.35 6.16 6.74
CA SER A 50 -5.76 5.92 6.40
C SER A 50 -6.02 4.52 5.82
N VAL A 51 -5.02 3.94 5.16
CA VAL A 51 -5.13 2.66 4.45
C VAL A 51 -4.73 1.48 5.32
N TYR A 52 -3.62 1.63 6.05
CA TYR A 52 -3.03 0.52 6.81
C TYR A 52 -3.09 0.77 8.32
N PRO A 53 -3.47 -0.25 9.10
CA PRO A 53 -3.40 -0.19 10.56
C PRO A 53 -1.95 -0.24 11.08
N ASN A 54 -1.00 -0.81 10.32
CA ASN A 54 0.41 -0.80 10.68
C ASN A 54 1.26 -0.37 9.47
N PRO A 55 1.74 0.89 9.46
CA PRO A 55 2.60 1.37 8.40
C PRO A 55 3.99 0.74 8.45
N ASN A 56 4.58 0.54 9.64
CA ASN A 56 5.93 -0.02 9.79
C ASN A 56 6.08 -1.38 9.07
N SER A 57 5.12 -2.29 9.22
CA SER A 57 5.13 -3.59 8.53
C SER A 57 5.11 -3.49 7.01
N LYS A 58 4.56 -2.42 6.44
CA LYS A 58 4.56 -2.22 4.97
C LYS A 58 5.90 -1.74 4.44
N TRP A 59 6.75 -1.17 5.28
CA TRP A 59 8.09 -0.73 4.92
C TRP A 59 9.17 -1.79 5.13
N LEU A 60 8.84 -2.92 5.78
CA LEU A 60 9.78 -4.05 5.94
C LEU A 60 10.26 -4.59 4.59
N ASN A 61 9.41 -4.57 3.56
CA ASN A 61 9.76 -4.98 2.20
C ASN A 61 10.45 -3.86 1.39
N GLY A 62 11.03 -2.87 2.06
CA GLY A 62 11.73 -1.74 1.46
C GLY A 62 10.85 -0.53 1.13
N ARG A 63 9.60 -0.73 0.70
CA ARG A 63 8.66 0.37 0.38
C ARG A 63 7.20 0.04 0.66
N CYS A 64 6.41 1.05 1.02
CA CYS A 64 4.97 0.91 1.13
C CYS A 64 4.31 0.90 -0.28
N PRO A 65 3.42 -0.06 -0.58
CA PRO A 65 2.82 -0.23 -1.91
C PRO A 65 1.84 0.87 -2.32
N THR A 66 1.37 1.69 -1.37
CA THR A 66 0.50 2.86 -1.63
C THR A 66 1.16 4.17 -1.21
N ALA A 67 2.49 4.20 -1.06
CA ALA A 67 3.23 5.43 -0.84
C ALA A 67 3.05 6.36 -2.04
N THR A 68 2.33 7.47 -1.85
CA THR A 68 2.07 8.45 -2.92
C THR A 68 3.30 9.29 -3.26
N HIS A 69 4.24 9.43 -2.31
CA HIS A 69 5.47 10.18 -2.51
C HIS A 69 6.56 9.35 -3.21
N ILE A 70 6.47 8.01 -3.16
CA ILE A 70 7.36 7.14 -3.91
C ILE A 70 6.77 6.99 -5.30
N LYS A 71 7.22 7.84 -6.22
CA LYS A 71 7.00 7.58 -7.63
C LYS A 71 7.74 6.28 -7.94
N LEU A 72 6.98 5.23 -8.20
CA LEU A 72 7.52 4.04 -8.84
C LEU A 72 8.12 4.54 -10.15
N GLU A 73 9.43 4.71 -10.17
CA GLU A 73 10.19 4.48 -11.39
C GLU A 73 9.99 2.99 -11.66
N LEU A 74 8.85 2.70 -12.31
CA LEU A 74 8.74 1.59 -13.22
C LEU A 74 9.91 1.86 -14.16
N ASN A 75 11.08 1.34 -13.81
CA ASN A 75 12.00 0.90 -14.83
C ASN A 75 11.10 -0.05 -15.61
N GLU A 76 10.51 0.48 -16.68
CA GLU A 76 10.14 -0.28 -17.84
C GLU A 76 11.41 -1.10 -18.09
N THR A 77 11.48 -2.29 -17.47
CA THR A 77 12.16 -3.41 -18.07
C THR A 77 11.45 -3.50 -19.37
N THR A 78 11.99 -2.77 -20.34
CA THR A 78 11.76 -2.86 -21.75
C THR A 78 11.74 -4.36 -21.95
N GLN A 79 10.55 -4.95 -21.98
CA GLN A 79 10.39 -6.27 -22.51
C GLN A 79 10.84 -6.05 -23.93
N LYS A 80 12.13 -6.31 -24.17
CA LYS A 80 12.71 -6.43 -25.49
C LYS A 80 11.96 -7.61 -26.08
N VAL A 81 10.76 -7.35 -26.59
CA VAL A 81 10.06 -8.22 -27.51
C VAL A 81 10.99 -8.26 -28.69
N ASN A 82 11.82 -9.30 -28.72
CA ASN A 82 12.86 -9.46 -29.71
C ASN A 82 12.14 -9.65 -31.07
N PRO A 83 12.27 -8.70 -32.03
CA PRO A 83 11.50 -8.72 -33.28
C PRO A 83 11.78 -9.94 -34.16
N LEU A 84 12.81 -10.73 -33.85
CA LEU A 84 13.18 -11.96 -34.55
C LEU A 84 12.16 -13.11 -34.45
N LYS A 85 11.23 -13.10 -33.47
CA LYS A 85 10.22 -14.19 -33.33
C LYS A 85 8.93 -13.96 -34.13
N ALA A 86 8.68 -12.73 -34.61
CA ALA A 86 7.52 -12.40 -35.45
C ALA A 86 7.74 -12.78 -36.92
N SER A 87 8.99 -12.71 -37.42
CA SER A 87 9.27 -12.91 -38.84
C SER A 87 9.15 -14.37 -39.31
N LYS A 88 9.31 -15.37 -38.41
CA LYS A 88 9.26 -16.81 -38.81
C LYS A 88 7.87 -17.44 -38.96
N ARG A 89 6.79 -16.74 -38.62
CA ARG A 89 5.41 -17.27 -38.83
C ARG A 89 4.79 -16.87 -40.17
N SER A 90 5.41 -15.96 -40.93
CA SER A 90 4.86 -15.49 -42.21
C SER A 90 5.27 -16.35 -43.41
N SER A 91 6.23 -17.29 -43.27
CA SER A 91 6.81 -18.00 -44.41
C SER A 91 6.40 -19.47 -44.54
N LYS A 92 5.29 -19.92 -43.95
CA LYS A 92 4.77 -21.30 -44.11
C LYS A 92 3.33 -21.37 -44.65
N LYS A 93 2.92 -20.38 -45.45
CA LYS A 93 1.81 -20.50 -46.40
C LYS A 93 2.36 -20.15 -47.79
N GLY A 94 2.91 -21.17 -48.43
CA GLY A 94 3.38 -21.22 -49.81
C GLY A 94 3.45 -22.68 -50.17
#